data_AF-A0A6A4BN26-F1
#
_entry.id   AF-A0A6A4BN26-F1
#
_cell.length_a   1.000
_cell.length_b   1.000
_cell.length_c   1.000
_cell.angle_alpha   90.00
_cell.angle_beta   90.00
_cell.angle_gamma   90.00
#
_symmetry.space_group_name_H-M   'P 1'
#
loop_
_entity.id
_entity.type
_entity.pdbx_description
1 polymer ?
#
loop_
_entity_poly.entity_id
_entity_poly.type
_entity_poly.pdbx_seq_one_letter_code
_entity_poly.pdbx_strand_id
1 'polypeptide(L)'
;MIQREVDPWLADQISDKAMVTMLINVLFPILPTRPGWLFPRIAPTDRRQYTPQDYCVDLITEDNVRALLDSRPWGVLERAADADPISFEDDVGGRLGVALQCDQTHEPDCLQSYWESTHSFVITPAMMKEHPWLAIYKKERNNRRSHAGAHWKAFLEIFILAMREGWCDLDLLLDPFFLHFPKRSETVMWYPGLASRQANLRDPNLHRAEPTDLLEALDEANSEDPWRNHFRDTPEKHPACSVSRLKDKFFGIQAQDAA
;
A
#
# COMPACT_ATOMS: atom_id res chain seq x y z
N MET A 1 -5.57 -22.27 18.02
CA MET A 1 -6.03 -21.18 18.91
C MET A 1 -5.18 -19.93 18.68
N ILE A 2 -3.86 -20.02 18.82
CA ILE A 2 -2.89 -18.90 18.62
C ILE A 2 -3.07 -18.13 17.29
N GLN A 3 -3.28 -18.80 16.15
CA GLN A 3 -3.36 -18.11 14.85
C GLN A 3 -4.56 -17.15 14.68
N ARG A 4 -5.66 -17.37 15.40
CA ARG A 4 -6.82 -16.44 15.39
C ARG A 4 -6.54 -15.20 16.22
N GLU A 5 -5.76 -15.34 17.28
CA GLU A 5 -5.44 -14.24 18.20
C GLU A 5 -4.45 -13.26 17.57
N VAL A 6 -3.52 -13.77 16.75
CA VAL A 6 -2.50 -12.95 16.07
C VAL A 6 -2.85 -12.59 14.62
N ASP A 7 -4.00 -13.01 14.08
CA ASP A 7 -4.46 -12.63 12.72
C ASP A 7 -4.43 -11.11 12.50
N PRO A 8 -3.76 -10.53 11.49
CA PRO A 8 -3.25 -11.09 10.24
C PRO A 8 -1.77 -11.43 10.24
N TRP A 9 -1.13 -11.49 11.41
CA TRP A 9 0.26 -11.88 11.51
C TRP A 9 0.47 -13.37 11.25
N LEU A 10 1.63 -13.67 10.66
CA LEU A 10 2.18 -15.01 10.53
C LEU A 10 2.78 -15.41 11.87
N ALA A 11 2.08 -16.26 12.63
CA ALA A 11 2.43 -16.62 14.00
C ALA A 11 3.82 -17.30 14.12
N ASP A 12 4.24 -18.01 13.07
CA ASP A 12 5.55 -18.63 12.95
C ASP A 12 6.69 -17.60 12.77
N GLN A 13 6.36 -16.38 12.36
CA GLN A 13 7.29 -15.28 12.15
C GLN A 13 7.28 -14.25 13.29
N ILE A 14 6.24 -14.26 14.13
CA ILE A 14 6.07 -13.35 15.26
C ILE A 14 5.95 -14.16 16.55
N SER A 15 7.07 -14.33 17.23
CA SER A 15 7.13 -14.87 18.60
C SER A 15 7.72 -13.82 19.55
N ASP A 16 7.45 -13.92 20.85
CA ASP A 16 7.96 -12.98 21.86
C ASP A 16 9.49 -12.81 21.79
N LYS A 17 10.21 -13.91 21.56
CA LYS A 17 11.66 -13.89 21.36
C LYS A 17 12.06 -13.10 20.10
N ALA A 18 11.26 -13.17 19.04
CA ALA A 18 11.47 -12.42 17.81
C ALA A 18 11.23 -10.92 18.03
N MET A 19 10.24 -10.52 18.83
CA MET A 19 9.97 -9.11 19.15
C MET A 19 11.11 -8.45 19.94
N VAL A 20 11.62 -9.12 20.99
CA VAL A 20 12.75 -8.59 21.77
C VAL A 20 14.03 -8.47 20.92
N THR A 21 14.27 -9.45 20.04
CA THR A 21 15.46 -9.48 19.17
C THR A 21 15.23 -8.84 17.79
N MET A 22 14.08 -8.18 17.58
CA MET A 22 13.66 -7.70 16.28
C MET A 22 14.65 -6.65 15.75
N LEU A 23 15.29 -6.97 14.64
CA LEU A 23 16.17 -6.06 13.93
C LEU A 23 15.42 -5.42 12.78
N ILE A 24 15.81 -4.21 12.44
CA ILE A 24 15.21 -3.52 11.30
C ILE A 24 15.30 -4.32 10.00
N ASN A 25 16.38 -5.07 9.78
CA ASN A 25 16.54 -5.91 8.60
C ASN A 25 15.53 -7.08 8.53
N VAL A 26 14.80 -7.35 9.61
CA VAL A 26 13.70 -8.33 9.66
C VAL A 26 12.37 -7.66 9.30
N LEU A 27 12.05 -6.50 9.89
CA LEU A 27 10.79 -5.78 9.65
C LEU A 27 10.76 -5.02 8.33
N PHE A 28 11.87 -4.40 7.95
CA PHE A 28 11.98 -3.55 6.77
C PHE A 28 11.64 -4.26 5.45
N PRO A 29 12.19 -5.47 5.14
CA PRO A 29 11.93 -6.08 3.85
C PRO A 29 10.49 -6.56 3.69
N ILE A 30 9.86 -7.08 4.76
CA ILE A 30 8.51 -7.64 4.73
C ILE A 30 7.89 -7.52 6.12
N LEU A 31 6.81 -6.75 6.27
CA LEU A 31 5.92 -6.91 7.42
C LEU A 31 5.33 -8.33 7.40
N PRO A 32 5.41 -9.09 8.50
CA PRO A 32 4.99 -10.50 8.55
C PRO A 32 3.45 -10.70 8.55
N THR A 33 2.69 -9.85 7.85
CA THR A 33 1.25 -10.07 7.62
C THR A 33 1.02 -11.18 6.58
N ARG A 34 -0.11 -11.89 6.68
CA ARG A 34 -0.52 -12.88 5.70
C ARG A 34 -0.62 -12.23 4.31
N PRO A 35 0.00 -12.80 3.26
CA PRO A 35 -0.17 -12.26 1.92
C PRO A 35 -1.64 -12.36 1.49
N GLY A 36 -2.18 -11.29 0.92
CA GLY A 36 -3.62 -11.22 0.64
C GLY A 36 -4.42 -10.45 1.69
N TRP A 37 -3.80 -10.00 2.79
CA TRP A 37 -4.51 -9.27 3.84
C TRP A 37 -4.87 -7.84 3.40
N LEU A 38 -3.87 -7.02 3.06
CA LEU A 38 -4.10 -5.65 2.60
C LEU A 38 -4.18 -5.54 1.08
N PHE A 39 -3.23 -6.18 0.38
CA PHE A 39 -3.18 -6.23 -1.08
C PHE A 39 -3.51 -7.64 -1.57
N PRO A 40 -4.17 -7.78 -2.74
CA PRO A 40 -4.60 -9.07 -3.23
C PRO A 40 -3.43 -10.01 -3.49
N ARG A 41 -3.63 -11.29 -3.21
CA ARG A 41 -2.69 -12.37 -3.53
C ARG A 41 -3.39 -13.41 -4.39
N ILE A 42 -2.92 -13.56 -5.62
CA ILE A 42 -3.35 -14.65 -6.50
C ILE A 42 -2.33 -15.79 -6.41
N ALA A 43 -2.83 -17.00 -6.18
CA ALA A 43 -1.99 -18.20 -6.15
C ALA A 43 -1.22 -18.33 -7.48
N PRO A 44 0.05 -18.76 -7.48
CA PRO A 44 0.84 -18.84 -8.71
C PRO A 44 0.17 -19.64 -9.84
N THR A 45 -0.59 -20.67 -9.51
CA THR A 45 -1.36 -21.49 -10.47
C THR A 45 -2.51 -20.75 -11.12
N ASP A 46 -3.05 -19.73 -10.45
CA ASP A 46 -4.25 -18.99 -10.88
C ASP A 46 -3.88 -17.62 -11.47
N ARG A 47 -2.58 -17.27 -11.45
CA ARG A 47 -2.08 -16.02 -12.04
C ARG A 47 -2.29 -16.05 -13.55
N ARG A 48 -3.34 -15.37 -14.00
CA ARG A 48 -3.51 -15.04 -15.42
C ARG A 48 -2.39 -14.11 -15.86
N GLN A 49 -1.74 -14.47 -16.96
CA GLN A 49 -0.87 -13.55 -17.67
C GLN A 49 -1.73 -12.79 -18.67
N TYR A 50 -1.87 -11.49 -18.47
CA TYR A 50 -2.54 -10.62 -19.42
C TYR A 50 -1.58 -10.25 -20.54
N THR A 51 -2.06 -10.40 -21.77
CA THR A 51 -1.39 -9.96 -22.99
C THR A 51 -1.86 -8.55 -23.36
N PRO A 52 -1.17 -7.84 -24.27
CA PRO A 52 -1.61 -6.52 -24.75
C PRO A 52 -3.04 -6.47 -25.31
N GLN A 53 -3.64 -7.61 -25.69
CA GLN A 53 -5.03 -7.68 -26.17
C GLN A 53 -6.05 -7.68 -25.02
N ASP A 54 -5.64 -7.97 -23.79
CA ASP A 54 -6.54 -8.15 -22.66
C ASP A 54 -6.93 -6.85 -21.95
N TYR A 55 -6.17 -5.77 -22.17
CA TYR A 55 -6.34 -4.45 -21.53
C TYR A 55 -6.00 -3.34 -22.53
N CYS A 56 -6.39 -2.09 -22.23
CA CYS A 56 -6.17 -0.89 -23.06
C CYS A 56 -4.71 -0.44 -23.06
N VAL A 57 -3.84 -1.28 -23.63
CA VAL A 57 -2.39 -1.08 -23.71
C VAL A 57 -1.99 0.20 -24.44
N ASP A 58 -2.79 0.61 -25.43
CA ASP A 58 -2.55 1.80 -26.25
C ASP A 58 -2.71 3.10 -25.46
N LEU A 59 -3.28 3.05 -24.25
CA LEU A 59 -3.36 4.21 -23.36
C LEU A 59 -2.01 4.54 -22.69
N ILE A 60 -1.03 3.63 -22.74
CA ILE A 60 0.28 3.81 -22.09
C ILE A 60 1.23 4.59 -23.02
N THR A 61 0.88 5.85 -23.25
CA THR A 61 1.68 6.82 -24.03
C THR A 61 2.31 7.86 -23.10
N GLU A 62 3.30 8.62 -23.60
CA GLU A 62 3.86 9.73 -22.82
C GLU A 62 2.79 10.75 -22.40
N ASP A 63 1.95 11.18 -23.33
CA ASP A 63 0.95 12.23 -23.07
C ASP A 63 -0.08 11.80 -22.02
N ASN A 64 -0.60 10.57 -22.12
CA ASN A 64 -1.56 10.07 -21.15
C ASN A 64 -0.93 9.86 -19.76
N VAL A 65 0.30 9.36 -19.70
CA VAL A 65 0.98 9.17 -18.41
C VAL A 65 1.32 10.52 -17.78
N ARG A 66 1.69 11.53 -18.56
CA ARG A 66 1.90 12.89 -18.05
C ARG A 66 0.60 13.50 -17.54
N ALA A 67 -0.48 13.44 -18.32
CA ALA A 67 -1.79 13.94 -17.91
C ALA A 67 -2.27 13.27 -16.61
N LEU A 68 -2.04 11.96 -16.47
CA LEU A 68 -2.30 11.23 -15.24
C LEU A 68 -1.47 11.73 -14.06
N LEU A 69 -0.17 11.99 -14.23
CA LEU A 69 0.66 12.49 -13.13
C LEU A 69 0.34 13.95 -12.77
N ASP A 70 0.01 14.77 -13.77
CA ASP A 70 -0.37 16.18 -13.59
C ASP A 70 -1.68 16.34 -12.82
N SER A 71 -2.58 15.35 -12.87
CA SER A 71 -3.80 15.34 -12.05
C SER A 71 -3.54 15.04 -10.56
N ARG A 72 -2.31 14.66 -10.19
CA ARG A 72 -1.89 14.30 -8.82
C ARG A 72 -2.79 13.23 -8.18
N PRO A 73 -2.92 12.04 -8.78
CA PRO A 73 -3.87 11.01 -8.36
C PRO A 73 -3.57 10.44 -6.96
N TRP A 74 -2.34 10.60 -6.48
CA TRP A 74 -1.96 10.23 -5.10
C TRP A 74 -2.59 11.13 -4.02
N GLY A 75 -3.25 12.24 -4.39
CA GLY A 75 -4.00 13.07 -3.44
C GLY A 75 -5.09 12.27 -2.70
N VAL A 76 -5.63 11.21 -3.31
CA VAL A 76 -6.57 10.28 -2.65
C VAL A 76 -5.97 9.59 -1.41
N LEU A 77 -4.64 9.53 -1.31
CA LEU A 77 -3.96 8.91 -0.17
C LEU A 77 -3.73 9.87 1.00
N GLU A 78 -3.97 11.18 0.81
CA GLU A 78 -3.89 12.17 1.88
C GLU A 78 -4.85 11.78 3.01
N ARG A 79 -4.39 11.89 4.26
CA ARG A 79 -5.24 11.60 5.42
C ARG A 79 -6.38 12.62 5.47
N ALA A 80 -7.62 12.15 5.56
CA ALA A 80 -8.75 13.03 5.80
C ALA A 80 -8.59 13.71 7.17
N ALA A 81 -9.03 14.97 7.28
CA ALA A 81 -8.84 15.77 8.49
C ALA A 81 -9.54 15.19 9.74
N ASP A 82 -10.48 14.28 9.55
CA ASP A 82 -11.30 13.61 10.56
C ASP A 82 -11.10 12.08 10.59
N ALA A 83 -10.11 11.55 9.86
CA ALA A 83 -9.79 10.14 9.89
C ALA A 83 -8.90 9.81 11.10
N ASP A 84 -9.53 9.68 12.26
CA ASP A 84 -8.88 9.25 13.49
C ASP A 84 -8.30 7.82 13.33
N PRO A 85 -7.09 7.55 13.87
CA PRO A 85 -6.59 6.18 13.99
C PRO A 85 -7.58 5.32 14.79
N ILE A 86 -7.66 4.03 14.44
CA ILE A 86 -8.56 3.11 15.14
C ILE A 86 -7.93 2.52 16.40
N SER A 87 -6.61 2.59 16.53
CA SER A 87 -5.86 1.90 17.59
C SER A 87 -5.11 2.79 18.56
N PHE A 88 -4.94 4.09 18.30
CA PHE A 88 -4.20 5.02 19.17
C PHE A 88 -4.75 6.45 19.10
N GLU A 89 -4.34 7.28 20.06
CA GLU A 89 -4.61 8.72 20.07
C GLU A 89 -3.52 9.48 19.29
N ASP A 90 -3.89 10.50 18.52
CA ASP A 90 -2.91 11.26 17.71
C ASP A 90 -1.87 12.02 18.55
N ASP A 91 -2.14 12.28 19.83
CA ASP A 91 -1.29 13.08 20.73
C ASP A 91 -0.45 12.24 21.72
N VAL A 92 -0.21 10.96 21.42
CA VAL A 92 0.62 10.10 22.27
C VAL A 92 2.02 10.70 22.46
N GLY A 93 2.43 10.87 23.71
CA GLY A 93 3.76 11.37 24.07
C GLY A 93 4.87 10.32 23.93
N GLY A 94 6.08 10.69 24.39
CA GLY A 94 7.20 9.76 24.50
C GLY A 94 7.71 9.21 23.17
N ARG A 95 8.22 7.98 23.17
CA ARG A 95 8.87 7.38 21.99
C ARG A 95 7.90 7.09 20.86
N LEU A 96 6.67 6.70 21.19
CA LEU A 96 5.62 6.45 20.21
C LEU A 96 5.22 7.76 19.49
N GLY A 97 5.04 8.86 20.24
CA GLY A 97 4.83 10.18 19.63
C GLY A 97 5.93 10.59 18.65
N VAL A 98 7.20 10.36 19.02
CA VAL A 98 8.34 10.64 18.13
C VAL A 98 8.31 9.76 16.87
N ALA A 99 7.88 8.49 16.97
CA ALA A 99 7.72 7.62 15.81
C ALA A 99 6.59 8.11 14.90
N LEU A 100 5.42 8.42 15.45
CA LEU A 100 4.27 8.94 14.69
C LEU A 100 4.61 10.26 13.99
N GLN A 101 5.28 11.18 14.69
CA GLN A 101 5.75 12.44 14.10
C GLN A 101 6.74 12.20 12.96
N CYS A 102 7.64 11.21 13.10
CA CYS A 102 8.58 10.85 12.05
C CYS A 102 7.86 10.36 10.79
N ASP A 103 6.83 9.52 10.94
CA ASP A 103 6.00 9.05 9.82
C ASP A 103 5.24 10.21 9.17
N GLN A 104 4.49 10.98 9.96
CA GLN A 104 3.68 12.13 9.50
C GLN A 104 4.50 13.19 8.77
N THR A 105 5.76 13.43 9.20
CA THR A 105 6.64 14.42 8.56
C THR A 105 6.98 14.03 7.12
N HIS A 106 7.10 12.73 6.84
CA HIS A 106 7.55 12.24 5.53
C HIS A 106 6.42 11.68 4.66
N GLU A 107 5.26 11.34 5.26
CA GLU A 107 4.10 10.79 4.55
C GLU A 107 3.71 11.65 3.32
N PRO A 108 3.56 12.99 3.42
CA PRO A 108 3.19 13.83 2.27
C PRO A 108 4.14 13.70 1.07
N ASP A 109 5.45 13.64 1.33
CA ASP A 109 6.49 13.51 0.30
C ASP A 109 6.53 12.10 -0.31
N CYS A 110 5.93 11.11 0.36
CA CYS A 110 5.94 9.71 -0.04
C CYS A 110 4.65 9.25 -0.75
N LEU A 111 3.56 10.04 -0.70
CA LEU A 111 2.23 9.64 -1.23
C LEU A 111 2.29 9.17 -2.68
N GLN A 112 3.00 9.91 -3.55
CA GLN A 112 3.18 9.52 -4.94
C GLN A 112 3.83 8.13 -5.05
N SER A 113 4.83 7.84 -4.22
CA SER A 113 5.50 6.53 -4.24
C SER A 113 4.58 5.40 -3.80
N TYR A 114 3.72 5.62 -2.79
CA TYR A 114 2.76 4.62 -2.35
C TYR A 114 1.72 4.36 -3.44
N TRP A 115 1.16 5.41 -4.03
CA TRP A 115 0.20 5.31 -5.12
C TRP A 115 0.79 4.61 -6.34
N GLU A 116 2.01 4.97 -6.77
CA GLU A 116 2.72 4.32 -7.88
C GLU A 116 3.02 2.83 -7.61
N SER A 117 3.02 2.40 -6.34
CA SER A 117 3.26 1.00 -5.97
C SER A 117 2.03 0.10 -6.14
N THR A 118 0.82 0.67 -6.05
CA THR A 118 -0.47 -0.01 -6.28
C THR A 118 -1.04 0.27 -7.67
N HIS A 119 -0.53 1.29 -8.37
CA HIS A 119 -0.91 1.70 -9.73
C HIS A 119 0.25 1.57 -10.74
N SER A 120 1.12 0.59 -10.52
CA SER A 120 2.18 0.31 -11.49
C SER A 120 1.60 -0.42 -12.70
N PHE A 121 1.85 0.08 -13.91
CA PHE A 121 1.51 -0.60 -15.17
C PHE A 121 2.77 -1.07 -15.91
N VAL A 122 2.58 -1.98 -16.86
CA VAL A 122 3.66 -2.60 -17.63
C VAL A 122 4.20 -1.63 -18.68
N ILE A 123 5.41 -1.12 -18.46
CA ILE A 123 6.16 -0.32 -19.45
C ILE A 123 7.16 -1.23 -20.18
N THR A 124 6.87 -1.55 -21.45
CA THR A 124 7.65 -2.47 -22.27
C THR A 124 8.82 -1.77 -22.98
N PRO A 125 9.84 -2.51 -23.46
CA PRO A 125 10.90 -1.94 -24.30
C PRO A 125 10.38 -1.28 -25.59
N ALA A 126 9.30 -1.80 -26.18
CA ALA A 126 8.69 -1.21 -27.37
C ALA A 126 8.11 0.17 -27.05
N MET A 127 7.34 0.28 -25.95
CA MET A 127 6.80 1.57 -25.48
C MET A 127 7.91 2.58 -25.16
N MET A 128 9.00 2.16 -24.54
CA MET A 128 10.14 3.06 -24.26
C MET A 128 10.88 3.49 -25.53
N LYS A 129 10.86 2.68 -26.60
CA LYS A 129 11.43 3.06 -27.89
C LYS A 129 10.57 4.12 -28.60
N GLU A 130 9.25 3.98 -28.49
CA GLU A 130 8.27 4.92 -29.05
C GLU A 130 8.17 6.21 -28.23
N HIS A 131 8.17 6.09 -26.91
CA HIS A 131 8.10 7.18 -25.94
C HIS A 131 9.30 7.11 -24.98
N PRO A 132 10.46 7.67 -25.35
CA PRO A 132 11.68 7.63 -24.53
C PRO A 132 11.51 8.16 -23.10
N TRP A 133 10.60 9.10 -22.89
CA TRP A 133 10.29 9.62 -21.56
C TRP A 133 9.77 8.55 -20.59
N LEU A 134 9.09 7.50 -21.08
CA LEU A 134 8.61 6.40 -20.21
C LEU A 134 9.77 5.66 -19.52
N ALA A 135 10.96 5.62 -20.14
CA ALA A 135 12.16 5.08 -19.49
C ALA A 135 12.64 5.96 -18.34
N ILE A 136 12.57 7.28 -18.51
CA ILE A 136 12.88 8.27 -17.47
C ILE A 136 11.87 8.14 -16.33
N TYR A 137 10.58 8.16 -16.64
CA TYR A 137 9.52 7.98 -15.65
C TYR A 137 9.71 6.69 -14.83
N LYS A 138 9.99 5.55 -15.48
CA LYS A 138 10.25 4.27 -14.79
C LYS A 138 11.43 4.36 -13.83
N LYS A 139 12.51 5.06 -14.20
CA LYS A 139 13.67 5.29 -13.34
C LYS A 139 13.29 6.16 -12.15
N GLU A 140 12.63 7.29 -12.38
CA GLU A 140 12.23 8.22 -11.33
C GLU A 140 11.25 7.60 -10.33
N ARG A 141 10.30 6.77 -10.80
CA ARG A 141 9.43 5.96 -9.94
C ARG A 141 10.22 5.05 -9.01
N ASN A 142 11.26 4.38 -9.52
CA ASN A 142 12.11 3.52 -8.69
C ASN A 142 12.93 4.33 -7.67
N ASN A 143 13.39 5.53 -8.05
CA ASN A 143 14.09 6.43 -7.14
C ASN A 143 13.15 6.88 -6.00
N ARG A 144 11.93 7.34 -6.32
CA ARG A 144 10.90 7.70 -5.33
C ARG A 144 10.62 6.55 -4.37
N ARG A 145 10.45 5.33 -4.89
CA ARG A 145 10.29 4.13 -4.06
C ARG A 145 11.47 3.87 -3.13
N SER A 146 12.69 4.09 -3.60
CA SER A 146 13.88 3.96 -2.76
C SER A 146 13.92 5.01 -1.65
N HIS A 147 13.53 6.26 -1.94
CA HIS A 147 13.48 7.33 -0.95
C HIS A 147 12.39 7.09 0.10
N ALA A 148 11.17 6.74 -0.32
CA ALA A 148 10.11 6.35 0.60
C ALA A 148 10.50 5.14 1.46
N GLY A 149 11.24 4.18 0.90
CA GLY A 149 11.85 3.10 1.66
C GLY A 149 12.85 3.58 2.71
N ALA A 150 13.66 4.60 2.43
CA ALA A 150 14.56 5.17 3.42
C ALA A 150 13.81 5.84 4.59
N HIS A 151 12.72 6.57 4.30
CA HIS A 151 11.86 7.17 5.33
C HIS A 151 11.16 6.09 6.17
N TRP A 152 10.61 5.06 5.52
CA TRP A 152 10.01 3.91 6.21
C TRP A 152 11.01 3.22 7.13
N LYS A 153 12.26 3.08 6.69
CA LYS A 153 13.35 2.54 7.51
C LYS A 153 13.59 3.42 8.74
N ALA A 154 13.72 4.73 8.59
CA ALA A 154 13.93 5.65 9.71
C ALA A 154 12.79 5.57 10.75
N PHE A 155 11.54 5.53 10.29
CA PHE A 155 10.37 5.29 11.15
C PHE A 155 10.49 3.97 11.93
N LEU A 156 10.80 2.86 11.23
CA LEU A 156 10.92 1.54 11.87
C LEU A 156 12.02 1.47 12.93
N GLU A 157 13.12 2.23 12.80
CA GLU A 157 14.17 2.30 13.82
C GLU A 157 13.63 2.87 15.15
N ILE A 158 12.80 3.91 15.07
CA ILE A 158 12.17 4.53 16.25
C ILE A 158 11.04 3.64 16.77
N PHE A 159 10.23 3.06 15.88
CA PHE A 159 9.14 2.16 16.22
C PHE A 159 9.61 0.92 16.99
N ILE A 160 10.74 0.31 16.59
CA ILE A 160 11.34 -0.82 17.34
C ILE A 160 11.70 -0.40 18.78
N LEU A 161 12.22 0.81 18.98
CA LEU A 161 12.50 1.32 20.33
C LEU A 161 11.21 1.55 21.11
N ALA A 162 10.18 2.12 20.47
CA ALA A 162 8.87 2.32 21.10
C ALA A 162 8.28 0.99 21.58
N MET A 163 8.36 -0.06 20.76
CA MET A 163 7.91 -1.40 21.15
C MET A 163 8.72 -1.96 22.34
N ARG A 164 10.05 -1.81 22.33
CA ARG A 164 10.92 -2.30 23.41
C ARG A 164 10.70 -1.59 24.74
N GLU A 165 10.31 -0.32 24.69
CA GLU A 165 9.96 0.50 25.85
C GLU A 165 8.48 0.28 26.31
N GLY A 166 7.75 -0.61 25.64
CA GLY A 166 6.37 -0.99 26.02
C GLY A 166 5.29 -0.01 25.55
N TRP A 167 5.59 0.92 24.64
CA TRP A 167 4.61 1.88 24.15
C TRP A 167 3.59 1.29 23.17
N CYS A 168 3.99 0.28 22.41
CA CYS A 168 3.15 -0.38 21.41
C CYS A 168 3.66 -1.78 21.10
N ASP A 169 2.93 -2.51 20.27
CA ASP A 169 3.42 -3.71 19.59
C ASP A 169 3.16 -3.61 18.08
N LEU A 170 3.44 -4.70 17.36
CA LEU A 170 3.32 -4.73 15.90
C LEU A 170 1.93 -4.36 15.39
N ASP A 171 0.86 -4.60 16.17
CA ASP A 171 -0.51 -4.29 15.73
C ASP A 171 -0.70 -2.81 15.37
N LEU A 172 0.14 -1.89 15.88
CA LEU A 172 0.10 -0.48 15.48
C LEU A 172 0.22 -0.34 13.95
N LEU A 173 1.07 -1.14 13.31
CA LEU A 173 1.28 -1.08 11.86
C LEU A 173 0.10 -1.63 11.04
N LEU A 174 -0.91 -2.23 11.68
CA LEU A 174 -2.14 -2.63 10.99
C LEU A 174 -3.13 -1.48 10.85
N ASP A 175 -2.95 -0.40 11.62
CA ASP A 175 -3.85 0.75 11.61
C ASP A 175 -3.90 1.38 10.21
N PRO A 176 -5.10 1.74 9.69
CA PRO A 176 -5.24 2.48 8.43
C PRO A 176 -4.41 3.77 8.39
N PHE A 177 -3.98 4.30 9.54
CA PHE A 177 -3.04 5.42 9.61
C PHE A 177 -1.81 5.23 8.72
N PHE A 178 -1.25 4.02 8.64
CA PHE A 178 0.00 3.74 7.94
C PHE A 178 -0.22 3.27 6.50
N LEU A 179 0.50 3.86 5.55
CA LEU A 179 0.57 3.39 4.17
C LEU A 179 1.65 2.30 4.01
N HIS A 180 1.32 1.26 3.25
CA HIS A 180 2.19 0.11 3.05
C HIS A 180 2.61 -0.07 1.60
N PHE A 181 3.82 -0.62 1.39
CA PHE A 181 4.23 -1.09 0.08
C PHE A 181 3.78 -2.53 -0.16
N PRO A 182 3.26 -2.86 -1.35
CA PRO A 182 2.98 -4.24 -1.72
C PRO A 182 4.24 -5.11 -1.70
N LYS A 183 4.08 -6.32 -1.17
CA LYS A 183 5.07 -7.38 -1.12
C LYS A 183 5.24 -8.00 -2.50
N ARG A 184 6.39 -8.64 -2.74
CA ARG A 184 6.65 -9.38 -3.99
C ARG A 184 5.66 -10.52 -4.27
N SER A 185 5.03 -11.05 -3.22
CA SER A 185 4.04 -12.13 -3.32
C SER A 185 2.64 -11.64 -3.72
N GLU A 186 2.37 -10.34 -3.65
CA GLU A 186 1.07 -9.73 -3.92
C GLU A 186 0.93 -9.33 -5.39
N THR A 187 -0.31 -9.25 -5.87
CA THR A 187 -0.66 -9.10 -7.28
C THR A 187 -1.30 -7.72 -7.50
N VAL A 188 -0.47 -6.68 -7.58
CA VAL A 188 -0.96 -5.28 -7.62
C VAL A 188 -0.82 -4.59 -8.98
N MET A 189 -0.35 -5.31 -10.01
CA MET A 189 -0.16 -4.70 -11.33
C MET A 189 -1.49 -4.14 -11.87
N TRP A 190 -1.44 -2.90 -12.33
CA TRP A 190 -2.54 -2.23 -12.99
C TRP A 190 -2.45 -2.43 -14.49
N TYR A 191 -3.56 -2.89 -15.07
CA TYR A 191 -3.77 -3.06 -16.50
C TYR A 191 -4.92 -2.12 -16.89
N PRO A 192 -4.64 -0.95 -17.49
CA PRO A 192 -5.67 0.05 -17.80
C PRO A 192 -6.81 -0.52 -18.65
N GLY A 193 -8.07 -0.25 -18.29
CA GLY A 193 -9.23 -0.73 -19.05
C GLY A 193 -9.45 -2.25 -19.01
N LEU A 194 -8.82 -2.97 -18.07
CA LEU A 194 -8.91 -4.42 -18.00
C LEU A 194 -10.35 -4.90 -17.78
N ALA A 195 -11.14 -4.22 -16.94
CA ALA A 195 -12.47 -4.71 -16.60
C ALA A 195 -13.44 -4.57 -17.78
N SER A 196 -13.49 -3.39 -18.40
CA SER A 196 -14.25 -3.14 -19.63
C SER A 196 -13.82 -4.02 -20.79
N ARG A 197 -12.52 -4.10 -21.08
CA ARG A 197 -12.02 -4.92 -22.21
C ARG A 197 -12.28 -6.41 -22.00
N GLN A 198 -12.05 -6.94 -20.80
CA GLN A 198 -12.36 -8.34 -20.50
C GLN A 198 -13.86 -8.64 -20.60
N ALA A 199 -14.73 -7.68 -20.25
CA ALA A 199 -16.17 -7.85 -20.39
C ALA A 199 -16.56 -7.95 -21.88
N ASN A 200 -16.02 -7.07 -22.72
CA ASN A 200 -16.24 -7.10 -24.18
C ASN A 200 -15.67 -8.36 -24.84
N LEU A 201 -14.51 -8.85 -24.40
CA LEU A 201 -13.91 -10.09 -24.92
C LEU A 201 -14.74 -11.32 -24.55
N ARG A 202 -15.42 -11.31 -23.39
CA ARG A 202 -16.29 -12.41 -22.95
C ARG A 202 -17.66 -12.39 -23.62
N ASP A 203 -18.21 -11.19 -23.83
CA ASP A 203 -19.46 -10.98 -24.56
C ASP A 203 -19.30 -9.87 -25.61
N PRO A 204 -19.02 -10.24 -26.87
CA PRO A 204 -18.84 -9.28 -27.96
C PRO A 204 -20.06 -8.39 -28.24
N ASN A 205 -21.25 -8.74 -27.75
CA ASN A 205 -22.47 -7.94 -27.92
C ASN A 205 -22.70 -6.97 -26.75
N LEU A 206 -21.89 -7.03 -25.69
CA LEU A 206 -22.02 -6.15 -24.53
C LEU A 206 -21.75 -4.68 -24.91
N HIS A 207 -20.78 -4.45 -25.81
CA HIS A 207 -20.36 -3.13 -26.27
C HIS A 207 -20.13 -2.12 -25.13
N ARG A 208 -19.53 -2.57 -24.02
CA ARG A 208 -19.17 -1.71 -22.89
C ARG A 208 -18.13 -0.69 -23.36
N ALA A 209 -18.34 0.58 -23.03
CA ALA A 209 -17.36 1.63 -23.32
C ALA A 209 -16.04 1.31 -22.59
N GLU A 210 -14.94 1.31 -23.34
CA GLU A 210 -13.59 1.20 -22.79
C GLU A 210 -13.04 2.61 -22.49
N PRO A 211 -12.15 2.77 -21.49
CA PRO A 211 -11.51 4.03 -21.20
C PRO A 211 -10.78 4.61 -22.41
N THR A 212 -10.90 5.92 -22.58
CA THR A 212 -10.25 6.69 -23.65
C THR A 212 -8.92 7.32 -23.22
N ASP A 213 -8.71 7.44 -21.91
CA ASP A 213 -7.45 7.90 -21.30
C ASP A 213 -7.15 7.14 -19.99
N LEU A 214 -6.00 7.45 -19.38
CA LEU A 214 -5.58 6.81 -18.13
C LEU A 214 -6.33 7.31 -16.89
N LEU A 215 -7.02 8.45 -16.95
CA LEU A 215 -7.84 8.94 -15.83
C LEU A 215 -9.15 8.14 -15.75
N GLU A 216 -9.82 7.93 -16.88
CA GLU A 216 -11.00 7.05 -16.95
C GLU A 216 -10.64 5.61 -16.56
N ALA A 217 -9.46 5.13 -16.98
CA ALA A 217 -8.99 3.80 -16.61
C ALA A 217 -8.63 3.69 -15.11
N LEU A 218 -8.22 4.81 -14.48
CA LEU A 218 -7.97 4.89 -13.05
C LEU A 218 -9.28 4.78 -12.27
N ASP A 219 -10.31 5.53 -12.70
CA ASP A 219 -11.63 5.49 -12.08
C ASP A 219 -12.26 4.08 -12.16
N GLU A 220 -12.11 3.40 -13.30
CA GLU A 220 -12.51 2.00 -13.44
C GLU A 220 -11.78 1.11 -12.43
N ALA A 221 -10.45 1.24 -12.33
CA ALA A 221 -9.65 0.39 -11.45
C ALA A 221 -9.95 0.63 -9.98
N ASN A 222 -10.11 1.88 -9.55
CA ASN A 222 -10.42 2.22 -8.16
C ASN A 222 -11.81 1.75 -7.74
N SER A 223 -12.78 1.80 -8.66
CA SER A 223 -14.14 1.30 -8.42
C SER A 223 -14.17 -0.21 -8.21
N GLU A 224 -13.36 -0.97 -8.98
CA GLU A 224 -13.28 -2.43 -8.90
C GLU A 224 -12.41 -2.90 -7.71
N ASP A 225 -11.35 -2.17 -7.41
CA ASP A 225 -10.29 -2.54 -6.46
C ASP A 225 -10.02 -1.43 -5.41
N PRO A 226 -10.83 -1.28 -4.34
CA PRO A 226 -10.64 -0.23 -3.32
C PRO A 226 -9.28 -0.28 -2.61
N TRP A 227 -8.64 -1.45 -2.57
CA TRP A 227 -7.29 -1.63 -1.99
C TRP A 227 -6.22 -0.80 -2.73
N ARG A 228 -6.48 -0.37 -3.98
CA ARG A 228 -5.54 0.44 -4.76
C ARG A 228 -5.26 1.79 -4.12
N ASN A 229 -6.27 2.35 -3.46
CA ASN A 229 -6.19 3.60 -2.70
C ASN A 229 -5.92 3.36 -1.21
N HIS A 230 -5.43 2.17 -0.84
CA HIS A 230 -5.24 1.77 0.55
C HIS A 230 -6.52 1.93 1.39
N PHE A 231 -7.69 1.83 0.74
CA PHE A 231 -9.00 2.09 1.33
C PHE A 231 -9.18 3.52 1.91
N ARG A 232 -8.35 4.50 1.53
CA ARG A 232 -8.46 5.90 2.01
C ARG A 232 -9.78 6.56 1.61
N ASP A 233 -10.36 6.15 0.50
CA ASP A 233 -11.67 6.58 -0.02
C ASP A 233 -12.85 5.74 0.51
N THR A 234 -12.58 4.56 1.09
CA THR A 234 -13.57 3.70 1.76
C THR A 234 -13.02 3.15 3.08
N PRO A 235 -12.70 4.01 4.07
CA PRO A 235 -11.97 3.61 5.27
C PRO A 235 -12.69 2.53 6.08
N GLU A 236 -14.03 2.50 6.06
CA GLU A 236 -14.85 1.48 6.70
C GLU A 236 -14.65 0.06 6.14
N LYS A 237 -14.12 -0.04 4.92
CA LYS A 237 -13.80 -1.33 4.26
C LYS A 237 -12.36 -1.78 4.51
N HIS A 238 -11.54 -0.98 5.21
CA HIS A 238 -10.16 -1.35 5.47
C HIS A 238 -10.11 -2.67 6.29
N PRO A 239 -9.29 -3.66 5.90
CA PRO A 239 -9.22 -4.96 6.59
C PRO A 239 -8.96 -4.88 8.11
N ALA A 240 -8.26 -3.83 8.56
CA ALA A 240 -8.01 -3.57 9.97
C ALA A 240 -9.28 -3.32 10.79
N CYS A 241 -10.34 -2.77 10.20
CA CYS A 241 -11.63 -2.57 10.86
C CYS A 241 -12.30 -3.89 11.27
N SER A 242 -11.89 -5.02 10.67
CA SER A 242 -12.34 -6.37 11.05
C SER A 242 -11.48 -7.02 12.15
N VAL A 243 -10.40 -6.38 12.59
CA VAL A 243 -9.49 -6.90 13.62
C VAL A 243 -9.95 -6.38 14.99
N SER A 244 -10.75 -7.17 15.70
CA SER A 244 -11.41 -6.72 16.94
C SER A 244 -10.47 -6.26 18.06
N ARG A 245 -9.24 -6.79 18.12
CA ARG A 245 -8.25 -6.44 19.15
C ARG A 245 -7.55 -5.10 18.90
N LEU A 246 -7.70 -4.53 17.71
CA LEU A 246 -6.99 -3.32 17.31
C LEU A 246 -7.66 -2.07 17.87
N LYS A 247 -9.00 -2.11 18.01
CA LYS A 247 -9.79 -0.98 18.50
C LYS A 247 -9.31 -0.54 19.89
N ASP A 248 -8.98 0.74 19.99
CA ASP A 248 -8.57 1.44 21.22
C ASP A 248 -7.33 0.84 21.91
N LYS A 249 -6.57 -0.02 21.22
CA LYS A 249 -5.54 -0.88 21.84
C LYS A 249 -4.43 -0.12 22.55
N PHE A 250 -4.03 1.02 22.00
CA PHE A 250 -2.89 1.82 22.46
C PHE A 250 -3.30 3.17 23.07
N PHE A 251 -4.56 3.30 23.48
CA PHE A 251 -5.06 4.50 24.16
C PHE A 251 -4.57 4.57 25.61
N GLY A 252 -4.21 5.77 26.08
CA GLY A 252 -3.81 6.01 27.47
C GLY A 252 -2.53 5.30 27.92
N ILE A 253 -1.66 4.86 27.00
CA ILE A 253 -0.40 4.18 27.35
C ILE A 253 0.61 5.14 27.98
N GLN A 254 1.25 4.68 29.05
CA GLN A 254 2.40 5.32 29.68
C GLN A 254 3.61 4.37 29.61
N ALA A 255 4.82 4.92 29.58
CA ALA A 255 6.07 4.15 29.57
C ALA A 255 6.07 3.12 30.71
N GLN A 256 6.49 1.89 30.43
CA GLN A 256 6.82 0.96 31.49
C GLN A 256 8.21 1.30 32.02
N ASP A 257 8.34 1.51 33.34
CA ASP A 257 9.64 1.67 33.97
C ASP A 257 10.50 0.43 33.66
N ALA A 258 11.63 0.64 32.99
CA ALA A 258 12.56 -0.42 32.66
C ALA A 258 13.10 -1.04 33.97
N ALA A 259 12.64 -2.24 34.30
CA ALA A 259 13.17 -3.05 35.40
C ALA A 259 14.52 -3.68 35.03
#